data_AF-A0A1F1G896-F1
#
_entry.id   AF-A0A1F1G896-F1
#
_cell.length_a   1.000
_cell.length_b   1.000
_cell.length_c   1.000
_cell.angle_alpha   90.00
_cell.angle_beta   90.00
_cell.angle_gamma   90.00
#
_symmetry.space_group_name_H-M   'P 1'
#
loop_
_entity.id
_entity.type
_entity.pdbx_description
1 polymer ?
#
loop_
_entity_poly.entity_id
_entity_poly.type
_entity_poly.pdbx_seq_one_letter_code
_entity_poly.pdbx_strand_id
1 'polypeptide(L)'
;MPENSHRTVFPFEVSSIYLFIPGEASVPFQFRDFLVSFRFFDADGVEFPPAVCSAPVTEAFNEPFMYLKESGVEGVFLETNVARFNPCIKAIDLTVHPWKSQNLSVLELITESIYAHAITAESKESLIWKVAQ
;
A
#
# COMPACT_ATOMS: atom_id res chain seq x y z
N MET A 1 11.24 4.88 14.14
CA MET A 1 11.30 6.10 13.31
C MET A 1 9.91 6.71 13.32
N PRO A 2 9.73 8.04 13.38
CA PRO A 2 8.41 8.64 13.43
C PRO A 2 7.70 8.39 12.08
N GLU A 3 6.87 7.36 12.15
CA GLU A 3 5.68 6.96 11.41
C GLU A 3 5.35 7.71 10.11
N ASN A 4 5.99 7.30 9.00
CA ASN A 4 5.39 7.40 7.65
C ASN A 4 4.20 6.42 7.49
N SER A 5 3.48 6.16 8.58
CA SER A 5 2.38 5.23 8.64
C SER A 5 1.09 6.01 8.45
N HIS A 6 0.39 5.72 7.36
CA HIS A 6 -0.84 6.40 7.01
C HIS A 6 -2.02 5.48 7.18
N ARG A 7 -2.86 5.79 8.17
CA ARG A 7 -4.10 5.07 8.43
C ARG A 7 -5.22 5.57 7.53
N THR A 8 -5.97 4.65 6.94
CA THR A 8 -7.22 4.96 6.23
C THR A 8 -8.33 4.04 6.72
N VAL A 9 -9.48 4.62 7.05
CA VAL A 9 -10.70 3.90 7.41
C VAL A 9 -11.68 3.99 6.25
N PHE A 10 -12.15 2.84 5.77
CA PHE A 10 -13.03 2.75 4.62
C PHE A 10 -14.50 2.85 5.04
N PRO A 11 -15.35 3.52 4.24
CA PRO A 11 -16.79 3.59 4.51
C PRO A 11 -17.49 2.23 4.34
N PHE A 12 -16.86 1.27 3.67
CA PHE A 12 -17.37 -0.08 3.36
C PHE A 12 -16.29 -1.14 3.62
N GLU A 13 -16.65 -2.42 3.55
CA GLU A 13 -15.68 -3.51 3.61
C GLU A 13 -14.95 -3.67 2.28
N VAL A 14 -13.62 -3.80 2.37
CA VAL A 14 -12.72 -3.84 1.23
C VAL A 14 -12.20 -5.27 1.04
N SER A 15 -12.36 -5.76 -0.19
CA SER A 15 -11.89 -7.10 -0.58
C SER A 15 -10.57 -7.07 -1.31
N SER A 16 -10.16 -5.92 -1.85
CA SER A 16 -8.90 -5.76 -2.58
C SER A 16 -8.40 -4.31 -2.58
N ILE A 17 -7.08 -4.13 -2.53
CA ILE A 17 -6.43 -2.81 -2.66
C ILE A 17 -5.33 -2.89 -3.71
N TYR A 18 -5.24 -1.84 -4.50
CA TYR A 18 -4.13 -1.57 -5.41
C TYR A 18 -3.42 -0.29 -5.01
N LEU A 19 -2.10 -0.26 -5.10
CA LEU A 19 -1.33 0.98 -4.95
C LEU A 19 -0.85 1.44 -6.32
N PHE A 20 -0.80 2.75 -6.51
CA PHE A 20 -0.23 3.38 -7.70
C PHE A 20 0.39 4.74 -7.38
N ILE A 21 1.44 5.10 -8.12
CA ILE A 21 1.95 6.46 -8.17
C ILE A 21 1.66 6.96 -9.59
N PRO A 22 0.89 8.04 -9.76
CA PRO A 22 0.62 8.63 -11.05
C PRO A 22 1.89 9.06 -11.79
N GLY A 23 1.90 8.91 -13.11
CA GLY A 23 3.00 9.21 -14.01
C GLY A 23 3.53 10.62 -13.87
N GLU A 24 2.59 11.56 -13.70
CA GLU A 24 2.84 12.99 -13.53
C GLU A 24 3.71 13.31 -12.31
N ALA A 25 3.74 12.46 -11.28
CA ALA A 25 4.55 12.69 -10.07
C ALA A 25 6.08 12.59 -10.35
N SER A 26 6.49 12.03 -11.49
CA SER A 26 7.89 12.01 -11.96
C SER A 26 8.92 11.60 -10.87
N VAL A 27 8.63 10.52 -10.15
CA VAL A 27 9.43 10.09 -8.99
C VAL A 27 10.63 9.24 -9.43
N PRO A 28 11.88 9.65 -9.17
CA PRO A 28 13.06 8.94 -9.66
C PRO A 28 13.48 7.81 -8.69
N PHE A 29 12.93 6.61 -8.89
CA PHE A 29 13.32 5.42 -8.11
C PHE A 29 13.58 4.20 -9.01
N GLN A 30 14.37 3.24 -8.54
CA GLN A 30 14.58 1.94 -9.19
C GLN A 30 13.83 0.83 -8.46
N PHE A 31 13.60 -0.28 -9.16
CA PHE A 31 12.97 -1.46 -8.57
C PHE A 31 13.73 -1.94 -7.32
N ARG A 32 12.99 -2.12 -6.21
CA ARG A 32 13.50 -2.45 -4.86
C ARG A 32 14.34 -1.36 -4.19
N ASP A 33 14.29 -0.12 -4.65
CA ASP A 33 14.81 0.99 -3.85
C ASP A 33 13.99 1.19 -2.58
N PHE A 34 12.69 0.89 -2.65
CA PHE A 34 11.71 1.05 -1.58
C PHE A 34 10.74 -0.13 -1.53
N LEU A 35 10.12 -0.31 -0.37
CA LEU A 35 9.02 -1.26 -0.15
C LEU A 35 7.89 -0.58 0.61
N VAL A 36 6.67 -1.10 0.47
CA VAL A 36 5.50 -0.68 1.25
C VAL A 36 5.10 -1.84 2.14
N SER A 37 4.96 -1.61 3.44
CA SER A 37 4.36 -2.55 4.37
C SER A 37 2.94 -2.16 4.72
N PHE A 38 2.15 -3.15 5.15
CA PHE A 38 0.73 -3.01 5.39
C PHE A 38 0.34 -3.62 6.74
N ARG A 39 -0.56 -2.96 7.46
CA ARG A 39 -1.35 -3.58 8.53
C ARG A 39 -2.82 -3.42 8.24
N PHE A 40 -3.60 -4.46 8.48
CA PHE A 40 -5.00 -4.53 8.08
C PHE A 40 -5.87 -4.68 9.30
N PHE A 41 -7.03 -4.02 9.33
CA PHE A 41 -7.91 -4.03 10.49
C PHE A 41 -9.35 -4.33 10.09
N ASP A 42 -10.06 -5.05 10.96
CA ASP A 42 -11.49 -5.32 10.82
C ASP A 42 -12.37 -4.14 11.24
N ALA A 43 -13.70 -4.33 11.22
CA ALA A 43 -14.66 -3.30 11.59
C ALA A 43 -14.62 -2.91 13.07
N ASP A 44 -14.11 -3.78 13.94
CA ASP A 44 -13.94 -3.54 15.37
C ASP A 44 -12.56 -2.90 15.69
N GLY A 45 -11.72 -2.71 14.67
CA GLY A 45 -10.37 -2.15 14.79
C GLY A 45 -9.31 -3.16 15.22
N VAL A 46 -9.61 -4.47 15.15
CA VAL A 46 -8.67 -5.55 15.47
C VAL A 46 -7.76 -5.78 14.27
N GLU A 47 -6.46 -5.85 14.51
CA GLU A 47 -5.46 -6.11 13.47
C GLU A 47 -5.52 -7.56 12.99
N PHE A 48 -5.57 -7.75 11.68
CA PHE A 48 -5.42 -9.06 11.07
C PHE A 48 -3.95 -9.48 11.01
N PRO A 49 -3.63 -10.72 11.42
CA PRO A 49 -2.26 -11.21 11.34
C PRO A 49 -1.82 -11.37 9.88
N PRO A 50 -0.51 -11.22 9.60
CA PRO A 50 0.04 -11.30 8.23
C PRO A 50 -0.39 -12.56 7.46
N ALA A 51 -0.54 -13.71 8.15
CA ALA A 51 -0.93 -14.99 7.57
C ALA A 51 -2.33 -15.02 6.94
N VAL A 52 -3.18 -14.05 7.26
CA VAL A 52 -4.55 -13.92 6.75
C VAL A 52 -4.58 -13.11 5.45
N CYS A 53 -3.52 -12.34 5.18
CA CYS A 53 -3.41 -11.50 4.00
C CYS A 53 -2.58 -12.24 2.96
N SER A 54 -3.08 -12.40 1.73
CA SER A 54 -2.38 -13.11 0.64
C SER A 54 -1.13 -12.39 0.10
N ALA A 55 -0.52 -11.52 0.91
CA ALA A 55 0.67 -10.77 0.57
C ALA A 55 1.92 -11.45 1.16
N PRO A 56 3.07 -11.43 0.45
CA PRO A 56 4.30 -11.98 0.98
C PRO A 56 4.69 -11.22 2.27
N VAL A 57 5.34 -11.92 3.19
CA VAL A 57 5.82 -11.37 4.47
C VAL A 57 7.34 -11.24 4.39
N THR A 58 7.94 -10.12 4.82
CA THR A 58 9.41 -10.04 4.95
C THR A 58 9.83 -10.60 6.29
N GLU A 59 11.00 -11.26 6.34
CA GLU A 59 11.65 -11.58 7.63
C GLU A 59 12.09 -10.32 8.40
N ALA A 60 12.32 -9.20 7.70
CA ALA A 60 12.84 -7.97 8.30
C ALA A 60 11.80 -7.21 9.13
N PHE A 61 10.53 -7.26 8.75
CA PHE A 61 9.44 -6.50 9.37
C PHE A 61 8.34 -7.38 9.94
N ASN A 62 8.31 -8.68 9.58
CA ASN A 62 7.20 -9.60 9.90
C ASN A 62 5.82 -9.03 9.54
N GLU A 63 5.78 -8.21 8.49
CA GLU A 63 4.60 -7.54 7.96
C GLU A 63 4.38 -7.92 6.51
N PRO A 64 3.12 -8.00 6.05
CA PRO A 64 2.79 -8.03 4.64
C PRO A 64 3.47 -6.86 3.91
N PHE A 65 4.09 -7.12 2.77
CA PHE A 65 4.82 -6.08 2.04
C PHE A 65 4.74 -6.24 0.53
N MET A 66 5.05 -5.16 -0.18
CA MET A 66 5.25 -5.15 -1.63
C MET A 66 6.43 -4.24 -2.01
N TYR A 67 7.15 -4.60 -3.07
CA TYR A 67 8.13 -3.71 -3.68
C TYR A 67 7.45 -2.72 -4.62
N LEU A 68 7.96 -1.49 -4.67
CA LEU A 68 7.60 -0.56 -5.73
C LEU A 68 8.26 -1.03 -7.04
N LYS A 69 7.45 -1.22 -8.09
CA LYS A 69 7.91 -1.63 -9.42
C LYS A 69 7.06 -0.93 -10.49
N GLU A 70 7.70 -0.44 -11.53
CA GLU A 70 6.98 0.09 -12.71
C GLU A 70 5.94 -0.91 -13.21
N SER A 71 4.71 -0.43 -13.43
CA SER A 71 3.58 -1.31 -13.78
C SER A 71 3.59 -1.78 -15.23
N GLY A 72 4.53 -1.29 -16.05
CA GLY A 72 4.53 -1.45 -17.50
C GLY A 72 3.42 -0.66 -18.22
N VAL A 73 2.47 -0.06 -17.47
CA VAL A 73 1.49 0.90 -17.97
C VAL A 73 2.09 2.29 -17.90
N GLU A 74 2.03 3.00 -19.02
CA GLU A 74 2.54 4.37 -19.10
C GLU A 74 1.85 5.25 -18.05
N GLY A 75 2.67 5.92 -17.24
CA GLY A 75 2.20 6.79 -16.19
C GLY A 75 1.63 6.07 -14.95
N VAL A 76 1.99 4.81 -14.71
CA VAL A 76 1.69 4.12 -13.45
C VAL A 76 2.93 3.38 -12.95
N PHE A 77 3.46 3.80 -11.81
CA PHE A 77 4.72 3.28 -11.30
C PHE A 77 4.60 2.12 -10.31
N LEU A 78 3.39 1.62 -10.01
CA LEU A 78 3.21 0.47 -9.10
C LEU A 78 2.24 -0.56 -9.67
N GLU A 79 2.66 -1.82 -9.61
CA GLU A 79 1.77 -2.96 -9.79
C GLU A 79 1.77 -3.76 -8.49
N THR A 80 0.66 -3.63 -7.77
CA THR A 80 0.34 -4.51 -6.65
C THR A 80 -0.35 -5.75 -7.20
N ASN A 81 0.15 -6.94 -6.86
CA ASN A 81 -0.71 -8.12 -6.93
C ASN A 81 -1.94 -7.83 -6.07
N VAL A 82 -3.13 -8.14 -6.59
CA VAL A 82 -4.40 -7.93 -5.87
C VAL A 82 -4.28 -8.54 -4.49
N ALA A 83 -4.13 -7.70 -3.45
CA ALA A 83 -4.19 -8.19 -2.09
C ALA A 83 -5.65 -8.53 -1.81
N ARG A 84 -6.05 -9.77 -2.12
CA ARG A 84 -7.40 -10.26 -1.83
C ARG A 84 -7.49 -10.54 -0.34
N PHE A 85 -8.42 -9.85 0.32
CA PHE A 85 -8.66 -9.99 1.75
C PHE A 85 -9.82 -10.96 1.98
N ASN A 86 -9.57 -11.98 2.79
CA ASN A 86 -10.61 -12.85 3.34
C ASN A 86 -10.20 -13.24 4.77
N PRO A 87 -10.80 -12.66 5.82
CA PRO A 87 -11.97 -11.75 5.82
C PRO A 87 -11.67 -10.37 5.21
N CYS A 88 -12.74 -9.64 4.87
CA CYS A 88 -12.66 -8.28 4.35
C CYS A 88 -12.17 -7.30 5.43
N ILE A 89 -11.55 -6.20 5.01
CA ILE A 89 -10.95 -5.21 5.92
C ILE A 89 -11.81 -3.94 6.00
N LYS A 90 -11.69 -3.20 7.10
CA LYS A 90 -12.30 -1.88 7.30
C LYS A 90 -11.29 -0.75 7.39
N ALA A 91 -10.06 -1.03 7.77
CA ALA A 91 -8.98 -0.05 7.75
C ALA A 91 -7.64 -0.67 7.35
N ILE A 92 -6.73 0.20 6.94
CA ILE A 92 -5.36 -0.15 6.57
C ILE A 92 -4.38 0.90 7.09
N ASP A 93 -3.23 0.45 7.57
CA ASP A 93 -2.06 1.28 7.80
C ASP A 93 -1.00 0.95 6.73
N LEU A 94 -0.49 1.98 6.08
CA LEU A 94 0.48 1.90 4.99
C LEU A 94 1.77 2.59 5.40
N THR A 95 2.91 1.89 5.30
CA THR A 95 4.22 2.51 5.57
C THR A 95 5.17 2.28 4.39
N VAL A 96 5.77 3.36 3.88
CA VAL A 96 6.84 3.28 2.87
C VAL A 96 8.19 3.21 3.57
N HIS A 97 9.01 2.22 3.22
CA HIS A 97 10.34 2.01 3.79
C HIS A 97 11.42 2.09 2.72
N PRO A 98 12.59 2.68 3.04
CA PRO A 98 13.79 2.52 2.22
C PRO A 98 14.25 1.06 2.23
N TRP A 99 14.80 0.59 1.10
CA TRP A 99 15.37 -0.73 0.98
C TRP A 99 16.82 -0.65 0.46
N LYS A 100 17.03 -0.66 -0.86
CA LYS A 100 18.36 -0.45 -1.43
C LYS A 100 18.78 1.02 -1.43
N SER A 101 17.83 1.91 -1.69
CA SER A 101 18.08 3.35 -1.65
C SER A 101 17.82 3.86 -0.24
N GLN A 102 18.74 4.69 0.25
CA GLN A 102 18.59 5.42 1.51
C GLN A 102 18.33 6.92 1.26
N ASN A 103 17.89 7.28 0.05
CA ASN A 103 17.59 8.66 -0.31
C ASN A 103 16.25 9.09 0.31
N LEU A 104 16.33 9.82 1.42
CA LEU A 104 15.17 10.28 2.19
C LEU A 104 14.28 11.25 1.40
N SER A 105 14.85 12.09 0.54
CA SER A 105 14.05 13.02 -0.27
C SER A 105 13.19 12.28 -1.31
N VAL A 106 13.69 11.18 -1.85
CA VAL A 106 12.89 10.32 -2.76
C VAL A 106 11.86 9.52 -1.96
N LEU A 107 12.19 9.06 -0.75
CA LEU A 107 11.25 8.40 0.14
C LEU A 107 10.05 9.31 0.48
N GLU A 108 10.31 10.56 0.84
CA GLU A 108 9.28 11.57 1.10
C GLU A 108 8.40 11.78 -0.14
N LEU A 109 9.01 11.99 -1.31
CA LEU A 109 8.28 12.17 -2.57
C LEU A 109 7.38 10.98 -2.92
N ILE A 110 7.87 9.75 -2.74
CA ILE A 110 7.07 8.52 -2.93
C ILE A 110 5.88 8.52 -1.97
N THR A 111 6.14 8.76 -0.69
CA THR A 111 5.13 8.74 0.37
C THR A 111 4.02 9.75 0.07
N GLU A 112 4.40 10.95 -0.36
CA GLU A 112 3.49 12.02 -0.76
C GLU A 112 2.80 11.80 -2.12
N SER A 113 3.23 10.84 -2.92
CA SER A 113 2.71 10.62 -4.29
C SER A 113 1.94 9.31 -4.44
N ILE A 114 1.86 8.50 -3.39
CA ILE A 114 1.21 7.20 -3.45
C ILE A 114 -0.30 7.31 -3.26
N TYR A 115 -1.02 6.69 -4.18
CA TYR A 115 -2.46 6.54 -4.16
C TYR A 115 -2.80 5.08 -3.97
N ALA A 116 -3.98 4.85 -3.45
CA ALA A 116 -4.52 3.53 -3.29
C ALA A 116 -5.95 3.47 -3.85
N HIS A 117 -6.28 2.33 -4.44
CA HIS A 117 -7.55 2.01 -5.06
C HIS A 117 -8.14 0.81 -4.34
N ALA A 118 -9.12 1.05 -3.47
CA ALA A 118 -9.84 0.03 -2.72
C ALA A 118 -11.08 -0.41 -3.48
N ILE A 119 -11.32 -1.73 -3.53
CA ILE A 119 -12.49 -2.34 -4.17
C ILE A 119 -13.37 -2.98 -3.09
N THR A 120 -14.66 -2.70 -3.13
CA THR A 120 -15.64 -3.28 -2.19
C THR A 120 -15.73 -4.79 -2.29
N ALA A 121 -16.16 -5.44 -1.21
CA ALA A 121 -16.51 -6.86 -1.24
C ALA A 121 -17.81 -7.16 -2.00
N GLU A 122 -18.78 -6.24 -1.95
CA GLU A 122 -20.16 -6.53 -2.36
C GLU A 122 -20.58 -5.89 -3.70
N SER A 123 -20.08 -4.70 -4.03
CA SER A 123 -20.72 -3.83 -5.04
C SER A 123 -19.86 -3.49 -6.26
N LYS A 124 -18.59 -3.92 -6.34
CA LYS A 124 -17.58 -3.43 -7.31
C LYS A 124 -17.39 -1.91 -7.29
N GLU A 125 -17.97 -1.20 -6.33
CA GLU A 125 -17.64 0.19 -6.07
C GLU A 125 -16.16 0.28 -5.66
N SER A 126 -15.56 1.42 -5.94
CA SER A 126 -14.16 1.61 -5.64
C SER A 126 -13.87 3.01 -5.15
N LEU A 127 -12.95 3.10 -4.19
CA LEU A 127 -12.47 4.36 -3.64
C LEU A 127 -11.01 4.53 -4.05
N ILE A 128 -10.70 5.67 -4.67
CA ILE A 128 -9.32 6.11 -4.85
C ILE A 128 -9.04 7.16 -3.80
N TRP A 129 -7.94 7.01 -3.06
CA TRP A 129 -7.49 8.01 -2.09
C TRP A 129 -5.98 8.20 -2.14
N LYS A 130 -5.55 9.39 -1.74
CA LYS A 130 -4.15 9.71 -1.55
C LYS A 130 -3.73 9.22 -0.17
N VAL A 131 -2.66 8.43 -0.10
CA VAL A 131 -2.27 7.73 1.14
C VAL A 131 -1.70 8.71 2.16
N ALA A 132 -0.78 9.60 1.74
CA ALA A 132 -0.28 10.69 2.57
C ALA A 132 -0.99 12.01 2.23
N GLN A 133 -1.51 12.68 3.25
CA GLN A 133 -2.09 14.03 3.16
C GLN A 133 -1.23 15.04 3.90
#